data_AF-A0A2N8MG12-F1
#
_entry.id   AF-A0A2N8MG12-F1
#
_cell.length_a   1.000
_cell.length_b   1.000
_cell.length_c   1.000
_cell.angle_alpha   90.00
_cell.angle_beta   90.00
_cell.angle_gamma   90.00
#
_symmetry.space_group_name_H-M   'P 1'
#
loop_
_entity.id
_entity.type
_entity.pdbx_description
1 polymer ?
#
loop_
_entity_poly.entity_id
_entity_poly.type
_entity_poly.pdbx_seq_one_letter_code
_entity_poly.pdbx_strand_id
1 'polypeptide(L)'
;MHAVQSQTVYTGPGTYSTYGNNTYGPDGPQSRYGNQLYTPEGVYSTYGNQTYGPNGAYSTYGNTTYGPDGSTATTYGNTTYLNSPDGGTATCSRYGNQTFCN
;
A
#
# COMPACT_ATOMS: atom_id res chain seq x y z
N MET A 1 -1.71 -5.44 -9.25
CA MET A 1 -0.61 -5.25 -8.28
C MET A 1 -1.24 -4.91 -6.93
N HIS A 2 -0.88 -5.54 -5.82
CA HIS A 2 -1.39 -5.14 -4.50
C HIS A 2 -0.21 -4.99 -3.57
N ALA A 3 0.17 -3.75 -3.25
CA ALA A 3 1.23 -3.55 -2.28
C ALA A 3 0.75 -2.68 -1.12
N VAL A 4 1.02 -3.16 0.08
CA VAL A 4 0.76 -2.43 1.32
C VAL A 4 2.03 -1.68 1.70
N GLN A 5 1.95 -0.35 1.78
CA GLN A 5 3.07 0.45 2.27
C GLN A 5 2.52 1.60 3.11
N SER A 6 3.09 1.77 4.31
CA SER A 6 2.57 2.71 5.32
C SER A 6 1.06 2.58 5.58
N GLN A 7 0.54 1.34 5.54
CA GLN A 7 -0.88 1.03 5.76
C GLN A 7 -1.82 1.71 4.73
N THR A 8 -1.33 1.91 3.51
CA THR A 8 -2.13 2.23 2.32
C THR A 8 -1.93 1.09 1.32
N VAL A 9 -3.01 0.65 0.67
CA VAL A 9 -2.92 -0.33 -0.42
C VAL A 9 -2.84 0.45 -1.73
N TYR A 10 -1.76 0.25 -2.48
CA TYR A 10 -1.62 0.74 -3.85
C TYR A 10 -1.97 -0.39 -4.80
N THR A 11 -3.01 -0.19 -5.61
CA THR A 11 -3.51 -1.20 -6.55
C THR A 11 -3.37 -0.81 -8.01
N GLY A 12 -3.14 0.48 -8.28
CA GLY A 12 -3.06 1.05 -9.63
C GLY A 12 -2.17 2.29 -9.73
N PRO A 13 -1.73 2.66 -10.94
CA PRO A 13 -1.26 4.01 -11.21
C PRO A 13 -2.37 5.02 -10.93
N GLY A 14 -2.01 6.21 -10.48
CA GLY A 14 -2.94 7.27 -10.14
C GLY A 14 -2.48 8.14 -8.99
N THR A 15 -3.33 9.08 -8.62
CA THR A 15 -3.07 10.00 -7.50
C THR A 15 -3.92 9.59 -6.30
N TYR A 16 -3.25 9.45 -5.16
CA TYR A 16 -3.85 9.15 -3.86
C TYR A 16 -3.72 10.38 -2.98
N SER A 17 -4.81 10.87 -2.41
CA SER A 17 -4.83 12.03 -1.53
C SER A 17 -5.27 11.63 -0.12
N THR A 18 -4.47 11.95 0.88
CA THR A 18 -4.77 11.64 2.28
C THR A 18 -5.28 12.88 3.01
N TYR A 19 -6.39 12.75 3.74
CA TYR A 19 -6.97 13.76 4.62
C TYR A 19 -7.36 13.11 5.95
N GLY A 20 -6.65 13.46 7.02
CA GLY A 20 -6.81 12.81 8.31
C GLY A 20 -6.50 11.31 8.21
N ASN A 21 -7.46 10.47 8.60
CA ASN A 21 -7.34 9.00 8.55
C ASN A 21 -7.89 8.39 7.24
N ASN A 22 -8.25 9.22 6.26
CA ASN A 22 -8.83 8.76 5.00
C ASN A 22 -7.86 9.00 3.85
N THR A 23 -7.73 8.02 2.96
CA THR A 23 -7.01 8.13 1.69
C THR A 23 -8.02 7.95 0.56
N TYR A 24 -7.96 8.82 -0.44
CA TYR A 24 -8.82 8.78 -1.62
C TYR A 24 -7.96 8.53 -2.85
N GLY A 25 -8.20 7.43 -3.54
CA GLY A 25 -7.45 7.04 -4.74
C GLY A 25 -8.37 6.51 -5.85
N PRO A 26 -7.76 6.04 -6.95
CA PRO A 26 -8.48 5.47 -8.09
C PRO A 26 -9.41 4.32 -7.71
N ASP A 27 -8.99 3.54 -6.72
CA ASP A 27 -9.64 2.30 -6.28
C ASP A 27 -10.67 2.53 -5.16
N GLY A 28 -10.98 3.80 -4.89
CA GLY A 28 -11.96 4.23 -3.91
C GLY A 28 -11.35 4.71 -2.58
N PRO A 29 -12.22 5.12 -1.64
CA PRO A 29 -11.79 5.62 -0.34
C PRO A 29 -11.31 4.50 0.56
N GLN A 30 -10.25 4.77 1.32
CA GLN A 30 -9.68 3.92 2.33
C GLN A 30 -9.68 4.65 3.67
N SER A 31 -10.00 3.97 4.76
CA SER A 31 -10.08 4.58 6.10
C SER A 31 -9.31 3.77 7.13
N ARG A 32 -8.64 4.47 8.04
CA ARG A 32 -7.86 3.83 9.11
C ARG A 32 -8.48 4.03 10.47
N TYR A 33 -8.58 2.94 11.23
CA TYR A 33 -8.97 2.96 12.64
C TYR A 33 -8.13 1.98 13.45
N GLY A 34 -7.36 2.49 14.40
CA GLY A 34 -6.42 1.67 15.19
C GLY A 34 -5.39 0.99 14.30
N ASN A 35 -5.32 -0.35 14.39
CA ASN A 35 -4.46 -1.19 13.56
C ASN A 35 -5.17 -1.77 12.32
N GLN A 36 -6.39 -1.30 12.03
CA GLN A 36 -7.19 -1.73 10.88
C GLN A 36 -7.22 -0.67 9.78
N LEU A 37 -7.10 -1.14 8.54
CA LEU A 37 -7.32 -0.38 7.32
C LEU A 37 -8.53 -0.97 6.59
N TYR A 38 -9.52 -0.13 6.34
CA TYR A 38 -10.73 -0.46 5.61
C TYR A 38 -10.58 0.03 4.18
N THR A 39 -10.70 -0.87 3.22
CA THR A 39 -10.70 -0.57 1.79
C THR A 39 -11.93 -1.17 1.12
N PRO A 40 -12.25 -0.79 -0.12
CA PRO A 40 -13.34 -1.44 -0.87
C PRO A 40 -13.09 -2.94 -1.14
N GLU A 41 -11.83 -3.38 -1.11
CA GLU A 41 -11.44 -4.78 -1.32
C GLU A 41 -11.48 -5.62 -0.03
N GLY A 42 -11.57 -4.98 1.14
CA GLY A 42 -11.72 -5.63 2.43
C GLY A 42 -10.97 -4.93 3.56
N VAL A 43 -10.80 -5.65 4.66
CA VAL A 43 -10.15 -5.12 5.87
C VAL A 43 -8.76 -5.73 6.04
N TYR A 44 -7.77 -4.87 6.25
CA TYR A 44 -6.40 -5.25 6.55
C TYR A 44 -6.10 -4.95 8.02
N SER A 45 -5.45 -5.87 8.72
CA SER A 45 -5.06 -5.71 10.13
C SER A 45 -3.56 -5.86 10.31
N THR A 46 -2.90 -4.89 10.93
CA THR A 46 -1.45 -4.90 11.17
C THR A 46 -1.12 -5.30 12.61
N TYR A 47 -0.16 -6.21 12.78
CA TYR A 47 0.41 -6.62 14.05
C TYR A 47 1.93 -6.75 13.93
N GLY A 48 2.68 -5.88 14.61
CA GLY A 48 4.13 -5.81 14.45
C GLY A 48 4.50 -5.50 12.99
N ASN A 49 5.30 -6.37 12.38
CA ASN A 49 5.73 -6.26 10.99
C ASN A 49 4.88 -7.09 10.01
N GLN A 50 3.75 -7.63 10.47
CA GLN A 50 2.82 -8.42 9.64
C GLN A 50 1.54 -7.62 9.39
N THR A 51 1.03 -7.66 8.17
CA THR A 51 -0.31 -7.16 7.83
C THR A 51 -1.11 -8.28 7.20
N TYR A 52 -2.30 -8.57 7.75
CA TYR A 52 -3.19 -9.61 7.27
C TYR A 52 -4.34 -8.98 6.51
N GLY A 53 -4.56 -9.39 5.27
CA GLY A 53 -5.67 -8.93 4.44
C GLY A 53 -6.40 -10.07 3.75
N PRO A 54 -7.41 -9.75 2.93
CA PRO A 54 -8.25 -10.74 2.24
C PRO A 54 -7.45 -11.69 1.35
N ASN A 55 -6.35 -11.19 0.77
CA ASN A 55 -5.50 -11.92 -0.19
C ASN A 55 -4.29 -12.60 0.46
N GLY A 56 -4.17 -12.58 1.79
CA GLY A 56 -3.07 -13.20 2.53
C GLY A 56 -2.30 -12.23 3.43
N ALA A 57 -1.14 -12.69 3.90
CA ALA A 57 -0.28 -11.94 4.81
C ALA A 57 0.87 -11.25 4.07
N TYR A 58 1.14 -10.02 4.49
CA TYR A 58 2.24 -9.19 4.04
C TYR A 58 3.26 -9.07 5.16
N SER A 59 4.55 -9.20 4.82
CA SER A 59 5.65 -9.10 5.78
C SER A 59 6.53 -7.92 5.45
N THR A 60 6.84 -7.08 6.43
CA THR A 60 7.78 -5.96 6.26
C THR A 60 9.13 -6.28 6.93
N TYR A 61 10.21 -6.09 6.19
CA TYR A 61 11.59 -6.19 6.66
C TYR A 61 12.38 -4.96 6.18
N GLY A 62 12.86 -4.15 7.12
CA GLY A 62 13.48 -2.86 6.80
C GLY A 62 12.50 -1.96 6.03
N ASN A 63 12.91 -1.53 4.84
CA ASN A 63 12.11 -0.65 3.98
C ASN A 63 11.32 -1.41 2.90
N THR A 64 11.33 -2.75 2.93
CA THR A 64 10.68 -3.60 1.93
C THR A 64 9.53 -4.37 2.55
N THR A 65 8.37 -4.31 1.91
CA THR A 65 7.21 -5.15 2.20
C THR A 65 7.05 -6.21 1.12
N TYR A 66 6.82 -7.45 1.54
CA TYR A 66 6.65 -8.62 0.69
C TYR A 66 5.20 -9.06 0.75
N GLY A 67 4.57 -9.22 -0.42
CA GLY A 67 3.21 -9.69 -0.57
C GLY A 67 3.10 -11.21 -0.69
N PRO A 68 1.91 -11.77 -0.41
CA PRO A 68 1.65 -13.21 -0.43
C PRO A 68 1.74 -13.83 -1.83
N ASP A 69 1.60 -13.01 -2.87
CA ASP A 69 1.71 -13.37 -4.28
C ASP A 69 3.16 -13.29 -4.82
N GLY A 70 4.12 -12.84 -4.00
CA GLY A 70 5.50 -12.58 -4.40
C GLY A 70 5.76 -11.13 -4.84
N SER A 71 4.76 -10.24 -4.75
CA SER A 71 4.96 -8.82 -4.99
C SER A 71 5.86 -8.19 -3.92
N THR A 72 6.50 -7.07 -4.26
CA THR A 72 7.31 -6.30 -3.32
C THR A 72 7.05 -4.80 -3.42
N ALA A 73 7.14 -4.11 -2.29
CA ALA A 73 7.18 -2.65 -2.23
C ALA A 73 8.38 -2.19 -1.42
N THR A 74 9.29 -1.45 -2.04
CA THR A 74 10.50 -0.94 -1.38
C THR A 74 10.50 0.58 -1.37
N THR A 75 10.75 1.18 -0.20
CA THR A 75 10.71 2.64 -0.02
C THR A 75 12.09 3.24 0.17
N TYR A 76 12.38 4.30 -0.58
CA TYR A 76 13.56 5.13 -0.42
C TYR A 76 13.15 6.61 -0.39
N GLY A 77 13.35 7.27 0.75
CA GLY A 77 12.92 8.65 0.93
C GLY A 77 11.40 8.78 0.78
N ASN A 78 10.96 9.63 -0.15
CA ASN A 78 9.54 9.82 -0.47
C ASN A 78 9.06 8.98 -1.67
N THR A 79 9.89 8.05 -2.18
CA THR A 79 9.58 7.22 -3.35
C THR A 79 9.43 5.76 -2.94
N THR A 80 8.39 5.10 -3.45
CA THR A 80 8.11 3.68 -3.26
C THR A 80 8.12 2.98 -4.62
N TYR A 81 8.90 1.93 -4.73
CA TYR A 81 8.98 1.09 -5.92
C TYR A 81 8.15 -0.17 -5.69
N LEU A 82 7.22 -0.42 -6.59
CA LEU A 82 6.29 -1.54 -6.60
C LEU A 82 6.73 -2.52 -7.68
N ASN A 83 6.91 -3.78 -7.31
CA ASN A 83 7.20 -4.86 -8.26
C ASN A 83 6.17 -5.96 -8.09
N SER A 84 5.61 -6.40 -9.20
CA SER A 84 4.66 -7.49 -9.28
C SER A 84 5.36 -8.78 -9.75
N PRO A 85 4.86 -9.97 -9.37
CA PRO A 85 5.49 -11.25 -9.74
C PRO A 85 5.50 -11.51 -11.26
N ASP A 86 4.57 -10.91 -11.98
CA ASP A 86 4.41 -10.97 -13.43
C ASP A 86 5.34 -10.00 -14.19
N GLY A 87 6.22 -9.28 -13.48
CA GLY A 87 7.15 -8.31 -14.06
C GLY A 87 6.58 -6.90 -14.20
N GLY A 88 5.32 -6.67 -13.80
CA GLY A 88 4.77 -5.32 -13.71
C GLY A 88 5.48 -4.48 -12.66
N THR A 89 5.80 -3.23 -12.98
CA THR A 89 6.42 -2.29 -12.02
C THR A 89 5.65 -0.99 -11.98
N ALA A 90 5.66 -0.34 -10.82
CA ALA A 90 5.14 1.00 -10.66
C ALA A 90 5.98 1.79 -9.64
N THR A 91 5.99 3.10 -9.77
CA THR A 91 6.72 4.01 -8.87
C THR A 91 5.76 5.03 -8.29
N CYS A 92 5.67 5.07 -6.96
CA CYS A 92 4.84 5.99 -6.21
C CYS A 92 5.69 7.04 -5.49
N SER A 93 5.49 8.32 -5.79
CA SER A 93 6.20 9.43 -5.15
C SER A 93 5.25 10.26 -4.31
N ARG A 94 5.59 10.48 -3.04
CA ARG A 94 4.79 11.26 -2.10
C ARG A 94 5.26 12.72 -2.04
N TYR A 95 4.32 13.65 -2.17
CA TYR A 95 4.50 15.09 -1.98
C TYR A 95 3.41 15.62 -1.05
N GLY A 96 3.80 15.92 0.19
CA GLY A 96 2.85 16.33 1.22
C GLY A 96 1.80 15.25 1.52
N ASN A 97 0.54 15.56 1.30
CA ASN A 97 -0.59 14.65 1.50
C ASN A 97 -1.03 13.92 0.22
N GLN A 98 -0.28 14.06 -0.88
CA GLN A 98 -0.55 13.38 -2.14
C GLN A 98 0.54 12.37 -2.46
N THR A 99 0.16 11.22 -3.00
CA THR A 99 1.05 10.21 -3.56
C THR A 99 0.69 9.98 -5.01
N PHE A 100 1.67 10.06 -5.90
CA PHE A 100 1.49 9.87 -7.34
C PHE A 100 2.18 8.58 -7.76
N CYS A 101 1.40 7.62 -8.24
CA CYS A 101 1.87 6.34 -8.74
C CYS A 101 1.80 6.30 -10.27
N ASN A 102 2.89 5.90 -10.93
CA ASN A 102 2.94 5.64 -12.37
C ASN A 102 3.52 4.26 -12.65
#